data_AF-A0A961WDV7-F1
#
_entry.id   AF-A0A961WDV7-F1
#
_cell.length_a   1.000
_cell.length_b   1.000
_cell.length_c   1.000
_cell.angle_alpha   90.00
_cell.angle_beta   90.00
_cell.angle_gamma   90.00
#
_symmetry.space_group_name_H-M   'P 1'
#
loop_
_entity.id
_entity.type
_entity.pdbx_description
1 polymer ?
#
loop_
_entity_poly.entity_id
_entity_poly.type
_entity_poly.pdbx_seq_one_letter_code
_entity_poly.pdbx_strand_id
1 'polypeptide(L)' 'NETMFRNLAHARVVIAAWAADYNTERPHSALDYQTPADYARTLTTAIARPAARDESSARRAIA' A
#
# COMPACT_ATOMS: atom_id res chain seq x y z
N ASN A 1 -16.44 -20.29 9.31
CA ASN A 1 -16.13 -20.37 7.87
C ASN A 1 -14.87 -21.21 7.74
N GLU A 2 -15.01 -22.51 7.48
CA GLU A 2 -13.88 -23.44 7.40
C GLU A 2 -13.64 -23.83 5.94
N THR A 3 -12.58 -23.32 5.34
CA THR A 3 -12.13 -23.73 4.00
C THR A 3 -11.09 -24.84 4.18
N MET A 4 -11.53 -26.10 4.14
CA MET A 4 -10.61 -27.23 4.15
C MET A 4 -9.81 -27.26 2.83
N PHE A 5 -8.47 -27.29 2.92
CA PHE A 5 -7.63 -27.48 1.74
C PHE A 5 -7.57 -28.97 1.37
N ARG A 6 -7.89 -29.30 0.11
CA ARG A 6 -7.83 -30.68 -0.39
C ARG A 6 -6.42 -31.28 -0.43
N ASN A 7 -5.42 -30.44 -0.70
CA ASN A 7 -3.98 -30.79 -0.69
C ASN A 7 -3.13 -29.51 -0.74
N LEU A 8 -1.80 -29.66 -0.70
CA LEU A 8 -0.86 -28.53 -0.73
C LEU A 8 -0.94 -27.69 -2.01
N ALA A 9 -1.11 -28.34 -3.18
CA ALA A 9 -1.24 -27.62 -4.45
C ALA A 9 -2.50 -26.73 -4.46
N HIS A 10 -3.63 -27.26 -3.99
CA HIS A 10 -4.86 -26.51 -3.83
C HIS A 10 -4.71 -25.35 -2.84
N ALA A 11 -4.06 -25.58 -1.70
CA ALA A 11 -3.80 -24.54 -0.72
C ALA A 11 -3.00 -23.36 -1.30
N ARG A 12 -1.94 -23.65 -2.08
CA ARG A 12 -1.14 -22.62 -2.74
C ARG A 12 -1.96 -21.75 -3.69
N VAL A 13 -2.83 -22.36 -4.49
CA VAL A 13 -3.70 -21.64 -5.42
C VAL A 13 -4.70 -20.75 -4.67
N VAL A 14 -5.38 -21.31 -3.65
CA VAL A 14 -6.39 -20.55 -2.89
C VAL A 14 -5.75 -19.39 -2.14
N ILE A 15 -4.61 -19.60 -1.49
CA ILE A 15 -3.90 -18.54 -0.76
C ILE A 15 -3.40 -17.46 -1.72
N ALA A 16 -2.85 -17.84 -2.88
CA ALA A 16 -2.39 -16.86 -3.88
C ALA A 16 -3.55 -16.00 -4.41
N ALA A 17 -4.69 -16.63 -4.71
CA ALA A 17 -5.89 -15.92 -5.14
C ALA A 17 -6.41 -14.97 -4.05
N TRP A 18 -6.46 -15.44 -2.80
CA TRP A 18 -6.87 -14.61 -1.67
C TRP A 18 -5.92 -13.44 -1.42
N ALA A 19 -4.61 -13.66 -1.49
CA ALA A 19 -3.62 -12.61 -1.31
C ALA A 19 -3.71 -11.55 -2.42
N ALA A 20 -3.97 -11.95 -3.66
CA ALA A 20 -4.21 -11.01 -4.74
C ALA A 20 -5.45 -10.14 -4.45
N ASP A 21 -6.59 -10.76 -4.18
CA ASP A 21 -7.86 -10.08 -3.86
C ASP A 21 -7.72 -9.11 -2.66
N TYR A 22 -7.08 -9.56 -1.57
CA TYR A 22 -6.87 -8.74 -0.38
C TYR A 22 -6.00 -7.51 -0.66
N ASN A 23 -4.95 -7.67 -1.47
CA ASN A 23 -3.98 -6.62 -1.74
C ASN A 23 -4.45 -5.64 -2.82
N THR A 24 -5.33 -6.04 -3.74
CA THR A 24 -5.69 -5.21 -4.91
C THR A 24 -7.15 -4.80 -4.98
N GLU A 25 -8.07 -5.55 -4.39
CA GLU A 25 -9.52 -5.30 -4.61
C GLU A 25 -10.23 -4.79 -3.36
N ARG A 26 -9.67 -4.99 -2.16
CA ARG A 26 -10.35 -4.69 -0.90
C ARG A 26 -9.85 -3.38 -0.26
N PRO A 27 -10.70 -2.35 -0.18
CA PRO A 27 -10.49 -1.20 0.70
C PRO A 27 -10.41 -1.58 2.18
N HIS A 28 -9.42 -1.06 2.90
CA HIS A 28 -9.30 -1.26 4.35
C HIS A 28 -9.44 0.06 5.10
N SER A 29 -10.26 0.08 6.15
CA SER A 29 -10.53 1.29 6.93
C SER A 29 -9.29 1.88 7.60
N ALA A 30 -8.31 1.05 7.95
CA ALA A 30 -7.02 1.50 8.51
C ALA A 30 -6.13 2.22 7.49
N LEU A 31 -6.44 2.11 6.19
CA LEU A 31 -5.71 2.75 5.09
C LEU A 31 -6.56 3.85 4.42
N ASP A 32 -7.45 4.48 5.18
CA ASP A 32 -8.42 5.47 4.67
C ASP A 32 -9.28 4.91 3.52
N TYR A 33 -9.65 3.62 3.62
CA TYR A 33 -10.37 2.88 2.57
C TYR A 33 -9.61 2.78 1.23
N GLN A 34 -8.28 2.79 1.26
CA GLN A 34 -7.46 2.37 0.12
C GLN A 34 -7.19 0.86 0.16
N THR A 35 -6.87 0.30 -1.01
CA THR A 35 -6.29 -1.05 -1.09
C THR A 35 -4.84 -1.00 -0.62
N PRO A 36 -4.27 -2.12 -0.10
CA PRO A 36 -2.88 -2.16 0.31
C PRO A 36 -1.92 -1.80 -0.85
N ALA A 37 -2.23 -2.23 -2.07
CA ALA A 37 -1.44 -1.89 -3.25
C ALA A 37 -1.45 -0.39 -3.56
N ASP A 38 -2.60 0.28 -3.46
CA ASP A 38 -2.69 1.73 -3.67
C ASP A 38 -1.93 2.49 -2.60
N TYR A 39 -2.10 2.11 -1.34
CA TYR A 39 -1.36 2.72 -0.24
C TYR A 39 0.16 2.61 -0.45
N ALA A 40 0.66 1.42 -0.83
CA ALA A 40 2.07 1.22 -1.13
C ALA A 40 2.59 2.12 -2.29
N ARG A 41 1.76 2.38 -3.31
CA ARG A 41 2.11 3.31 -4.40
C ARG A 41 2.24 4.75 -3.90
N THR A 42 1.35 5.19 -3.01
CA THR A 42 1.44 6.53 -2.40
C THR A 42 2.73 6.68 -1.57
N LEU A 43 3.07 5.66 -0.78
CA LEU A 43 4.29 5.63 0.02
C LEU A 43 5.54 5.63 -0.86
N THR A 44 5.56 4.84 -1.93
CA THR A 44 6.67 4.79 -2.90
C THR A 44 6.89 6.16 -3.54
N THR A 45 5.80 6.85 -3.91
CA THR A 45 5.84 8.20 -4.48
C THR A 45 6.37 9.22 -3.46
N ALA A 46 5.95 9.12 -2.20
CA ALA A 46 6.43 10.00 -1.14
C ALA A 46 7.93 9.82 -0.87
N ILE A 47 8.42 8.58 -0.85
CA ILE A 47 9.84 8.27 -0.67
C ILE A 47 10.67 8.70 -1.88
N ALA A 48 10.16 8.48 -3.09
CA ALA A 48 10.85 8.83 -4.33
C ALA A 48 10.89 10.35 -4.61
N ARG A 49 10.08 11.15 -3.91
CA ARG A 49 10.14 12.61 -4.00
C ARG A 49 11.40 13.10 -3.28
N PRO A 50 12.39 13.68 -4.00
CA PRO A 50 13.52 14.28 -3.31
C PRO A 50 13.01 15.44 -2.46
N ALA A 51 13.61 15.66 -1.30
CA ALA A 51 13.39 16.80 -0.40
C ALA A 51 13.70 18.18 -1.04
N ALA A 52 13.74 18.27 -2.37
CA ALA A 52 13.92 19.49 -3.13
C ALA A 52 12.60 20.28 -3.18
N ARG A 53 12.21 20.87 -2.04
CA ARG A 53 11.41 22.11 -1.98
C ARG A 53 11.18 22.68 -0.57
N ASP A 54 11.90 22.25 0.47
CA ASP A 54 12.02 23.11 1.67
C ASP A 54 13.17 24.12 1.51
N GLU A 55 13.14 24.88 0.42
CA GLU A 55 13.96 26.08 0.26
C GLU A 55 13.19 27.34 0.74
N SER A 56 12.01 27.14 1.36
CA SER A 56 11.10 28.22 1.75
C SER A 56 11.21 28.65 3.21
N SER A 57 11.90 27.90 4.06
CA SER A 57 12.05 28.27 5.48
C SER A 57 13.14 29.32 5.75
N ALA A 58 13.97 29.68 4.75
CA ALA A 58 15.13 30.57 4.93
C ALA A 58 15.10 31.91 4.15
N ARG A 59 13.98 32.31 3.53
CA ARG A 59 13.88 33.61 2.80
C ARG A 59 12.97 34.65 3.48
N ARG A 60 13.18 34.90 4.78
CA ARG A 60 12.89 36.21 5.39
C ARG A 60 14.18 36.79 5.96
N ALA A 61 15.08 37.21 5.07
CA ALA A 61 16.09 38.20 5.42
C ALA A 61 15.41 39.57 5.44
N ILE A 62 15.61 40.25 6.57
CA ILE A 62 15.01 41.52 6.98
C ILE A 62 15.63 42.64 6.14
N ALA A 63 14.80 43.58 5.66
CA ALA A 63 15.20 44.89 5.17
C ALA A 63 14.33 45.95 5.85
#